data_AF-A0A0C1I7J8-F1
#
_entry.id   AF-A0A0C1I7J8-F1
#
_cell.length_a   1.000
_cell.length_b   1.000
_cell.length_c   1.000
_cell.angle_alpha   90.00
_cell.angle_beta   90.00
_cell.angle_gamma   90.00
#
_symmetry.space_group_name_H-M   'P 1'
#
loop_
_entity.id
_entity.type
_entity.pdbx_description
1 polymer ?
#
loop_
_entity_poly.entity_id
_entity_poly.type
_entity_poly.pdbx_seq_one_letter_code
_entity_poly.pdbx_strand_id
1 'polypeptide(L)'
;MRIISGRLGGRKVNPPAKMPHTRPTTDIAKEGLFNILQNNIDFEGLKTLDLFGGTGSISFELASRGAADQTIVEKDPVMHEFIKKTANEFGLTGVKVIKMDVFKFIETCDDQYDFIFAGPPYALATIDDLPRKIIEHGLLKPGAMFVLEHTPRNNYADFEKFVQERNYGTTLFSFFINR
;
A
#
# COMPACT_ATOMS: atom_id res chain seq x y z
N MET A 1 -4.76 -14.40 5.89
CA MET A 1 -4.42 -13.92 4.53
C MET A 1 -3.27 -14.77 3.97
N ARG A 2 -3.06 -14.77 2.66
CA ARG A 2 -2.00 -15.54 1.99
C ARG A 2 -1.24 -14.67 0.99
N ILE A 3 0.06 -14.91 0.81
CA ILE A 3 0.85 -14.32 -0.28
C ILE A 3 0.50 -15.09 -1.57
N ILE A 4 0.12 -14.38 -2.62
CA ILE A 4 -0.43 -14.94 -3.87
C ILE A 4 0.70 -15.50 -4.74
N SER A 5 1.75 -14.72 -5.02
CA SER A 5 2.83 -15.13 -5.94
C SER A 5 4.20 -14.60 -5.50
N GLY A 6 5.22 -14.85 -6.32
CA GLY A 6 6.62 -14.49 -6.03
C GLY A 6 7.31 -15.50 -5.12
N ARG A 7 8.48 -15.14 -4.59
CA ARG A 7 9.36 -16.05 -3.81
C ARG A 7 8.73 -16.54 -2.50
N LEU A 8 7.75 -15.82 -1.97
CA LEU A 8 6.99 -16.16 -0.76
C LEU A 8 5.58 -16.69 -1.08
N GLY A 9 5.27 -16.93 -2.37
CA GLY A 9 3.96 -17.39 -2.83
C GLY A 9 3.45 -18.61 -2.05
N GLY A 10 2.16 -18.60 -1.73
CA GLY A 10 1.49 -19.65 -0.97
C GLY A 10 1.63 -19.56 0.56
N ARG A 11 2.57 -18.75 1.08
CA ARG A 11 2.74 -18.60 2.54
C ARG A 11 1.53 -17.94 3.19
N LYS A 12 1.10 -18.49 4.33
CA LYS A 12 0.02 -17.94 5.14
C LYS A 12 0.57 -16.91 6.13
N VAL A 13 -0.18 -15.84 6.31
CA VAL A 13 0.05 -14.80 7.31
C VAL A 13 -1.16 -14.74 8.23
N ASN A 14 -0.91 -14.87 9.54
CA ASN A 14 -1.92 -14.95 10.58
C ASN A 14 -1.91 -13.66 11.42
N PRO A 15 -2.63 -12.60 10.99
CA PRO A 15 -2.70 -11.37 11.74
C PRO A 15 -3.46 -11.54 13.06
N PRO A 16 -3.32 -10.60 14.02
CA PRO A 16 -4.06 -10.61 15.27
C PRO A 16 -5.58 -10.72 15.04
N ALA A 17 -6.30 -11.42 15.93
CA ALA A 17 -7.74 -11.65 15.76
C ALA A 17 -8.58 -10.36 15.87
N LYS A 18 -8.12 -9.36 16.63
CA LYS A 18 -8.79 -8.07 16.79
C LYS A 18 -7.98 -6.99 16.10
N MET A 19 -8.54 -6.43 15.03
CA MET A 19 -7.94 -5.36 14.23
C MET A 19 -9.00 -4.27 13.95
N PRO A 20 -9.44 -3.52 14.97
CA PRO A 20 -10.57 -2.59 14.85
C PRO A 20 -10.32 -1.42 13.90
N HIS A 21 -9.06 -1.15 13.56
CA HIS A 21 -8.64 -0.02 12.76
C HIS A 21 -8.03 -0.43 11.40
N THR A 22 -8.02 -1.72 11.08
CA THR A 22 -7.45 -2.22 9.82
C THR A 22 -8.56 -2.51 8.83
N ARG A 23 -8.44 -1.96 7.62
CA ARG A 23 -9.28 -2.33 6.50
C ARG A 23 -8.76 -3.63 5.86
N PRO A 24 -9.56 -4.70 5.79
CA PRO A 24 -9.14 -5.90 5.09
C PRO A 24 -9.29 -5.71 3.58
N THR A 25 -8.20 -5.87 2.84
CA THR A 25 -8.26 -6.07 1.38
C THR A 25 -8.62 -7.54 1.12
N THR A 26 -9.69 -7.79 0.38
CA THR A 26 -10.11 -9.17 0.05
C THR A 26 -9.08 -9.85 -0.86
N ASP A 27 -8.99 -11.19 -0.82
CA ASP A 27 -8.06 -11.92 -1.69
C ASP A 27 -8.38 -11.65 -3.17
N ILE A 28 -9.66 -11.53 -3.55
CA ILE A 28 -10.10 -11.19 -4.92
C ILE A 28 -9.62 -9.80 -5.33
N ALA A 29 -9.82 -8.79 -4.47
CA ALA A 29 -9.39 -7.42 -4.76
C ALA A 29 -7.85 -7.35 -4.86
N LYS A 30 -7.15 -8.05 -3.96
CA LYS A 30 -5.68 -8.11 -3.98
C LYS A 30 -5.16 -8.80 -5.24
N GLU A 31 -5.71 -9.95 -5.63
CA GLU A 31 -5.36 -10.62 -6.89
C GLU A 31 -5.61 -9.72 -8.09
N GLY A 32 -6.76 -9.05 -8.12
CA GLY A 32 -7.09 -8.06 -9.15
C GLY A 32 -6.08 -6.92 -9.25
N LEU A 33 -5.72 -6.32 -8.11
CA LEU A 33 -4.70 -5.28 -8.03
C LEU A 33 -3.37 -5.76 -8.60
N PHE A 34 -2.85 -6.90 -8.13
CA PHE A 34 -1.54 -7.38 -8.58
C PHE A 34 -1.53 -7.84 -10.03
N ASN A 35 -2.66 -8.30 -10.59
CA ASN A 35 -2.77 -8.58 -12.02
C ASN A 35 -2.60 -7.30 -12.86
N ILE A 36 -3.12 -6.15 -12.38
CA ILE A 36 -2.91 -4.87 -13.06
C ILE A 36 -1.45 -4.44 -12.91
N LEU A 37 -0.93 -4.45 -11.68
CA LEU A 37 0.44 -4.02 -11.40
C LEU A 37 1.46 -4.83 -12.22
N GLN A 38 1.30 -6.16 -12.31
CA GLN A 38 2.20 -7.03 -13.08
C GLN A 38 2.32 -6.66 -14.56
N ASN A 39 1.31 -6.00 -15.14
CA ASN A 39 1.33 -5.54 -16.53
C ASN A 39 1.83 -4.10 -16.71
N ASN A 40 2.05 -3.36 -15.61
CA ASN A 40 2.36 -1.93 -15.67
C ASN A 40 3.69 -1.57 -14.98
N ILE A 41 4.17 -2.38 -14.03
CA ILE A 41 5.41 -2.13 -13.29
C ILE A 41 6.29 -3.38 -13.26
N ASP A 42 7.60 -3.17 -13.34
CA ASP A 42 8.59 -4.18 -12.97
C ASP A 42 8.82 -4.08 -11.46
N PHE A 43 8.63 -5.17 -10.74
CA PHE A 43 8.75 -5.17 -9.28
C PHE A 43 10.20 -5.23 -8.80
N GLU A 44 11.14 -5.67 -9.65
CA GLU A 44 12.51 -5.90 -9.24
C GLU A 44 13.19 -4.59 -8.81
N GLY A 45 13.68 -4.55 -7.57
CA GLY A 45 14.43 -3.40 -7.06
C GLY A 45 13.58 -2.17 -6.71
N LEU A 46 12.25 -2.23 -6.81
CA LEU A 46 11.39 -1.07 -6.53
C LEU A 46 11.55 -0.54 -5.11
N LYS A 47 11.51 0.80 -5.00
CA LYS A 47 11.30 1.51 -3.75
C LYS A 47 9.82 1.81 -3.55
N THR A 48 9.21 1.21 -2.53
CA THR A 48 7.77 1.25 -2.31
C THR A 48 7.39 1.88 -0.98
N LEU A 49 6.28 2.62 -0.95
CA LEU A 49 5.68 3.16 0.26
C LEU A 49 4.27 2.59 0.47
N ASP A 50 4.03 2.00 1.63
CA ASP A 50 2.70 1.59 2.09
C ASP A 50 2.26 2.52 3.22
N LEU A 51 1.33 3.44 2.91
CA LEU A 51 0.90 4.49 3.82
C LEU A 51 -0.03 3.98 4.93
N PHE A 52 -0.57 2.76 4.84
CA PHE A 52 -1.43 2.18 5.88
C PHE A 52 -1.13 0.68 5.99
N GLY A 53 -0.02 0.36 6.65
CA GLY A 53 0.56 -0.98 6.64
C GLY A 53 -0.42 -2.09 7.01
N GLY A 54 -1.29 -1.87 8.00
CA GLY A 54 -2.30 -2.83 8.41
C GLY A 54 -1.67 -4.19 8.73
N THR A 55 -2.07 -5.22 8.00
CA THR A 55 -1.51 -6.57 8.14
C THR A 55 -0.22 -6.81 7.35
N GLY A 56 0.31 -5.80 6.66
CA GLY A 56 1.43 -5.90 5.73
C GLY A 56 1.07 -6.63 4.42
N SER A 57 -0.23 -6.88 4.15
CA SER A 57 -0.66 -7.75 3.05
C SER A 57 -0.14 -7.33 1.68
N ILE A 58 -0.18 -6.02 1.38
CA ILE A 58 0.29 -5.47 0.10
C ILE A 58 1.82 -5.43 0.08
N SER A 59 2.43 -4.90 1.15
CA SER A 59 3.88 -4.83 1.30
C SER A 59 4.59 -6.19 1.16
N PHE A 60 4.08 -7.24 1.80
CA PHE A 60 4.66 -8.58 1.69
C PHE A 60 4.48 -9.20 0.30
N GLU A 61 3.39 -8.89 -0.38
CA GLU A 61 3.18 -9.33 -1.76
C GLU A 61 4.16 -8.62 -2.71
N LEU A 62 4.38 -7.30 -2.54
CA LEU A 62 5.41 -6.55 -3.27
C LEU A 62 6.82 -7.13 -3.02
N ALA A 63 7.16 -7.42 -1.77
CA ALA A 63 8.47 -7.98 -1.40
C ALA A 63 8.66 -9.42 -1.91
N SER A 64 7.57 -10.16 -2.03
CA SER A 64 7.55 -11.48 -2.64
C SER A 64 7.86 -11.41 -4.14
N ARG A 65 7.41 -10.33 -4.80
CA ARG A 65 7.57 -10.12 -6.25
C ARG A 65 8.86 -9.41 -6.66
N GLY A 66 9.67 -8.92 -5.73
CA GLY A 66 11.01 -8.38 -6.01
C GLY A 66 11.26 -6.96 -5.51
N ALA A 67 10.28 -6.29 -4.90
CA ALA A 67 10.50 -4.99 -4.29
C ALA A 67 11.57 -5.08 -3.20
N ALA A 68 12.55 -4.18 -3.23
CA ALA A 68 13.79 -4.30 -2.44
C ALA A 68 13.92 -3.25 -1.33
N ASP A 69 13.27 -2.09 -1.47
CA ASP A 69 13.27 -1.02 -0.47
C ASP A 69 11.83 -0.65 -0.13
N GLN A 70 11.36 -1.03 1.05
CA GLN A 70 9.98 -0.84 1.45
C GLN A 70 9.90 0.04 2.69
N THR A 71 9.15 1.14 2.60
CA THR A 71 8.72 1.90 3.77
C THR A 71 7.25 1.58 4.05
N ILE A 72 6.94 1.17 5.27
CA ILE A 72 5.58 0.86 5.72
C ILE A 72 5.24 1.77 6.90
N VAL A 73 4.20 2.58 6.76
CA VAL A 73 3.72 3.47 7.83
C VAL A 73 2.53 2.82 8.52
N GLU A 74 2.64 2.61 9.83
CA GLU A 74 1.57 2.02 10.64
C GLU A 74 1.48 2.72 11.99
N LYS A 75 0.30 3.19 12.37
CA LYS A 75 0.08 3.94 13.61
C LYS A 75 -0.18 3.02 14.80
N ASP A 76 -0.87 1.90 14.57
CA ASP A 76 -1.25 0.94 15.59
C ASP A 76 0.00 0.16 16.07
N PRO A 77 0.34 0.23 17.37
CA PRO A 77 1.53 -0.45 17.89
C PRO A 77 1.51 -1.97 17.74
N VAL A 78 0.33 -2.60 17.82
CA VAL A 78 0.19 -4.06 17.70
C VAL A 78 0.44 -4.48 16.26
N MET A 79 -0.14 -3.76 15.30
CA MET A 79 0.07 -4.03 13.88
C MET A 79 1.50 -3.70 13.43
N HIS A 80 2.08 -2.61 13.95
CA HIS A 80 3.48 -2.28 13.72
C HIS A 80 4.43 -3.41 14.12
N GLU A 81 4.31 -3.93 15.35
CA GLU A 81 5.14 -5.05 15.81
C GLU A 81 4.84 -6.34 15.05
N PHE A 82 3.58 -6.57 14.69
CA PHE A 82 3.20 -7.71 13.85
C PHE A 82 3.91 -7.68 12.49
N ILE A 83 3.86 -6.55 11.77
CA ILE A 83 4.50 -6.40 10.46
C ILE A 83 6.00 -6.65 10.56
N LYS A 84 6.67 -6.05 11.55
CA LYS A 84 8.11 -6.25 11.80
C LYS A 84 8.45 -7.71 12.04
N LYS A 85 7.69 -8.38 12.91
CA LYS A 85 7.89 -9.79 13.23
C LYS A 85 7.72 -10.66 11.98
N THR A 86 6.66 -10.46 11.21
CA THR A 86 6.39 -11.24 10.00
C THR A 86 7.42 -10.98 8.90
N ALA A 87 7.88 -9.73 8.72
CA ALA A 87 8.95 -9.42 7.79
C ALA A 87 10.24 -10.20 8.13
N ASN A 88 10.60 -10.23 9.42
CA ASN A 88 11.74 -11.00 9.91
C ASN A 88 11.57 -12.52 9.70
N GLU A 89 10.40 -13.08 10.01
CA GLU A 89 10.08 -14.50 9.79
C GLU A 89 10.16 -14.92 8.32
N PHE A 90 9.88 -13.98 7.41
CA PHE A 90 10.01 -14.19 5.97
C PHE A 90 11.41 -13.89 5.42
N GLY A 91 12.34 -13.46 6.26
CA GLY A 91 13.70 -13.08 5.84
C GLY A 91 13.71 -11.91 4.87
N LEU A 92 12.72 -11.01 4.97
CA LEU A 92 12.65 -9.81 4.14
C LEU A 92 13.68 -8.79 4.63
N THR A 93 14.67 -8.53 3.79
CA THR A 93 15.61 -7.41 3.97
C THR A 93 15.05 -6.17 3.29
N GLY A 94 15.44 -4.98 3.76
CA GLY A 94 15.00 -3.70 3.16
C GLY A 94 13.59 -3.25 3.54
N VAL A 95 12.97 -3.83 4.57
CA VAL A 95 11.66 -3.38 5.09
C VAL A 95 11.84 -2.47 6.29
N LYS A 96 11.49 -1.19 6.14
CA LYS A 96 11.45 -0.18 7.19
C LYS A 96 10.00 0.05 7.62
N VAL A 97 9.66 -0.36 8.84
CA VAL A 97 8.34 -0.10 9.43
C VAL A 97 8.43 1.12 10.35
N ILE A 98 7.63 2.15 10.07
CA ILE A 98 7.62 3.43 10.78
C ILE A 98 6.32 3.53 11.56
N LYS A 99 6.46 3.65 12.90
CA LYS A 99 5.32 3.87 13.78
C LYS A 99 4.90 5.33 13.82
N MET A 100 4.06 5.77 12.89
CA MET A 100 3.66 7.17 12.76
C MET A 100 2.25 7.33 12.20
N ASP A 101 1.63 8.48 12.45
CA ASP A 101 0.44 8.91 11.72
C ASP A 101 0.80 9.26 10.27
N VAL A 102 -0.02 8.82 9.33
CA VAL A 102 0.26 8.89 7.89
C VAL A 102 0.41 10.31 7.40
N PHE A 103 -0.46 11.22 7.83
CA PHE A 103 -0.38 12.61 7.41
C PHE A 103 0.86 13.28 7.98
N LYS A 104 1.24 12.97 9.23
CA LYS A 104 2.52 13.44 9.79
C LYS A 104 3.72 12.90 9.02
N PHE A 105 3.68 11.63 8.61
CA PHE A 105 4.74 11.05 7.79
C PHE A 105 4.89 11.82 6.47
N ILE A 106 3.78 12.03 5.75
CA ILE A 106 3.79 12.75 4.47
C ILE A 106 4.40 14.15 4.61
N GLU A 107 4.03 14.92 5.65
CA GLU A 107 4.56 16.27 5.89
C GLU A 107 6.07 16.32 6.21
N THR A 108 6.66 15.19 6.62
CA THR A 108 8.07 15.11 7.03
C THR A 108 8.94 14.27 6.10
N CYS A 109 8.33 13.64 5.10
CA CYS A 109 9.03 12.75 4.18
C CYS A 109 9.67 13.58 3.05
N ASP A 110 10.98 13.43 2.90
CA ASP A 110 11.81 14.06 1.87
C ASP A 110 12.23 13.07 0.76
N ASP A 111 11.60 11.90 0.73
CA ASP A 111 11.98 10.77 -0.11
C ASP A 111 10.97 10.56 -1.24
N GLN A 112 11.42 9.92 -2.32
CA GLN A 112 10.55 9.60 -3.47
C GLN A 112 10.50 8.10 -3.72
N TYR A 113 9.32 7.64 -4.14
CA TYR A 113 8.99 6.23 -4.30
C TYR A 113 8.61 5.91 -5.75
N ASP A 114 8.92 4.70 -6.19
CA ASP A 114 8.52 4.16 -7.49
C ASP A 114 7.06 3.67 -7.46
N PHE A 115 6.59 3.27 -6.28
CA PHE A 115 5.22 2.83 -6.05
C PHE A 115 4.72 3.24 -4.66
N ILE A 116 3.51 3.80 -4.59
CA ILE A 116 2.84 4.13 -3.33
C ILE A 116 1.50 3.40 -3.27
N PHE A 117 1.19 2.77 -2.14
CA PHE A 117 -0.12 2.22 -1.85
C PHE A 117 -0.71 2.87 -0.60
N ALA A 118 -2.01 3.13 -0.62
CA ALA A 118 -2.77 3.54 0.56
C ALA A 118 -4.07 2.74 0.68
N GLY A 119 -4.19 1.99 1.78
CA GLY A 119 -5.42 1.28 2.18
C GLY A 119 -6.00 1.83 3.49
N PRO A 120 -6.50 3.08 3.53
CA PRO A 120 -6.95 3.70 4.76
C PRO A 120 -8.16 2.99 5.39
N PRO A 121 -8.35 3.13 6.72
CA PRO A 121 -9.54 2.63 7.39
C PRO A 121 -10.81 3.33 6.88
N TYR A 122 -11.95 2.62 6.91
CA TYR A 122 -13.24 3.14 6.42
C TYR A 122 -13.69 4.46 7.07
N ALA A 123 -13.26 4.72 8.30
CA ALA A 123 -13.65 5.91 9.06
C ALA A 123 -12.75 7.14 8.82
N LEU A 124 -11.75 7.04 7.94
CA LEU A 124 -10.84 8.15 7.67
C LEU A 124 -11.54 9.26 6.86
N ALA A 125 -11.92 10.34 7.54
CA ALA A 125 -12.60 11.48 6.91
C ALA A 125 -11.72 12.26 5.92
N THR A 126 -10.40 12.22 6.10
CA THR A 126 -9.41 12.94 5.27
C THR A 126 -8.86 12.08 4.13
N ILE A 127 -9.56 11.00 3.75
CA ILE A 127 -9.11 10.11 2.67
C ILE A 127 -8.86 10.86 1.35
N ASP A 128 -9.69 11.86 1.05
CA ASP A 128 -9.60 12.65 -0.18
C ASP A 128 -8.35 13.57 -0.21
N ASP A 129 -7.69 13.79 0.92
CA ASP A 129 -6.47 14.58 1.01
C ASP A 129 -5.22 13.76 0.62
N LEU A 130 -5.28 12.43 0.67
CA LEU A 130 -4.13 11.55 0.36
C LEU A 130 -3.54 11.80 -1.03
N PRO A 131 -4.30 11.69 -2.14
CA PRO A 131 -3.75 11.95 -3.48
C PRO A 131 -3.19 13.37 -3.60
N ARG A 132 -3.87 14.37 -3.00
CA ARG A 132 -3.45 15.77 -3.05
C ARG A 132 -2.10 15.96 -2.39
N LYS A 133 -1.94 15.45 -1.17
CA LYS A 133 -0.72 15.60 -0.38
C LYS A 133 0.46 14.80 -0.93
N ILE A 134 0.22 13.60 -1.46
CA ILE A 134 1.27 12.81 -2.12
C ILE A 134 1.87 13.57 -3.31
N ILE A 135 1.01 14.25 -4.08
CA ILE A 135 1.43 15.06 -5.24
C ILE A 135 2.10 16.36 -4.78
N GLU A 136 1.49 17.08 -3.83
CA GLU A 136 2.00 18.34 -3.27
C GLU A 136 3.40 18.19 -2.68
N HIS A 137 3.65 17.11 -1.92
CA HIS A 137 4.94 16.82 -1.31
C HIS A 137 5.90 16.07 -2.25
N GLY A 138 5.51 15.82 -3.51
CA GLY A 138 6.40 15.25 -4.52
C GLY A 138 6.89 13.84 -4.22
N LEU A 139 6.13 13.02 -3.49
CA LEU A 139 6.57 11.70 -3.02
C LEU A 139 6.69 10.64 -4.14
N LEU A 140 6.16 10.94 -5.33
CA LEU A 140 6.24 10.06 -6.50
C LEU A 140 7.43 10.47 -7.38
N LYS A 141 8.31 9.50 -7.70
CA LYS A 141 9.31 9.69 -8.77
C LYS A 141 8.63 9.91 -10.12
N PRO A 142 9.31 10.47 -11.13
CA PRO A 142 8.83 10.43 -12.51
C PRO A 142 8.55 8.99 -12.96
N GLY A 143 7.43 8.76 -13.62
CA GLY A 143 6.91 7.44 -14.00
C GLY A 143 6.26 6.63 -12.88
N ALA A 144 6.35 7.06 -11.62
CA ALA A 144 5.85 6.30 -10.48
C ALA A 144 4.33 6.25 -10.39
N MET A 145 3.82 5.22 -9.72
CA MET A 145 2.40 4.95 -9.58
C MET A 145 1.95 5.05 -8.11
N PHE A 146 0.83 5.73 -7.87
CA PHE A 146 0.10 5.71 -6.61
C PHE A 146 -1.22 4.96 -6.78
N VAL A 147 -1.55 4.10 -5.82
CA VAL A 147 -2.83 3.37 -5.75
C VAL A 147 -3.53 3.65 -4.43
N LEU A 148 -4.77 4.12 -4.51
CA LEU A 148 -5.65 4.35 -3.37
C LEU A 148 -6.77 3.30 -3.34
N GLU A 149 -6.86 2.53 -2.26
CA GLU A 149 -7.98 1.65 -1.99
C GLU A 149 -9.11 2.42 -1.28
N HIS A 150 -10.31 2.47 -1.86
CA HIS A 150 -11.47 3.19 -1.32
C HIS A 150 -12.78 2.42 -1.56
N THR A 151 -13.90 3.04 -1.19
CA THR A 151 -15.25 2.49 -1.40
C THR A 151 -15.97 3.28 -2.50
N PRO A 152 -17.14 2.82 -3.00
CA PRO A 152 -17.95 3.58 -3.97
C PRO A 152 -18.42 4.96 -3.49
N ARG A 153 -18.18 5.33 -2.22
CA ARG A 153 -18.54 6.65 -1.67
C ARG A 153 -17.58 7.77 -2.10
N ASN A 154 -16.39 7.41 -2.60
CA ASN A 154 -15.37 8.35 -3.05
C ASN A 154 -15.24 8.28 -4.58
N ASN A 155 -14.91 9.40 -5.21
CA ASN A 155 -14.63 9.50 -6.64
C ASN A 155 -13.44 10.42 -6.88
N TYR A 156 -12.45 9.94 -7.62
CA TYR A 156 -11.19 10.65 -7.89
C TYR A 156 -10.95 10.93 -9.37
N ALA A 157 -11.95 10.75 -10.24
CA ALA A 157 -11.78 10.89 -11.69
C ALA A 157 -11.24 12.25 -12.13
N ASP A 158 -11.57 13.31 -11.38
CA ASP A 158 -11.16 14.69 -11.66
C ASP A 158 -9.89 15.11 -10.88
N PHE A 159 -9.26 14.19 -10.15
CA PHE A 159 -8.04 14.50 -9.39
C PHE A 159 -6.81 14.53 -10.30
N GLU A 160 -5.84 15.37 -9.94
CA GLU A 160 -4.58 15.45 -10.67
C GLU A 160 -3.89 14.07 -10.74
N LYS A 161 -3.29 13.76 -11.90
CA LYS A 161 -2.58 12.51 -12.17
C LYS A 161 -3.45 11.25 -12.14
N PHE A 162 -4.77 11.34 -11.95
CA PHE A 162 -5.67 10.19 -12.06
C PHE A 162 -5.59 9.57 -13.46
N VAL A 163 -5.61 8.24 -13.51
CA VAL A 163 -5.52 7.47 -14.76
C VAL A 163 -6.71 6.56 -14.94
N GLN A 164 -7.08 5.81 -13.91
CA GLN A 164 -8.13 4.81 -13.99
C GLN A 164 -8.61 4.36 -12.61
N GLU A 165 -9.78 3.73 -12.61
CA GLU A 165 -10.35 3.05 -11.45
C GLU A 165 -10.63 1.58 -11.79
N ARG A 166 -10.56 0.71 -10.78
CA ARG A 166 -10.98 -0.70 -10.87
C ARG A 166 -11.84 -1.08 -9.68
N ASN A 167 -12.98 -1.69 -9.97
CA ASN A 167 -13.99 -2.07 -8.98
C ASN A 167 -14.01 -3.58 -8.78
N TYR A 168 -13.92 -4.00 -7.52
CA TYR A 168 -14.02 -5.39 -7.05
C TYR A 168 -15.13 -5.52 -6.00
N GLY A 169 -16.33 -5.03 -6.34
CA GLY A 169 -17.52 -5.03 -5.49
C GLY A 169 -17.59 -3.78 -4.61
N THR A 170 -17.25 -3.92 -3.33
CA THR A 170 -17.22 -2.79 -2.37
C THR A 170 -15.84 -2.17 -2.22
N THR A 171 -14.82 -2.75 -2.87
CA THR A 171 -13.44 -2.29 -2.86
C THR A 171 -13.07 -1.77 -4.24
N LEU A 172 -12.68 -0.50 -4.30
CA LEU A 172 -12.24 0.18 -5.51
C LEU A 172 -10.77 0.55 -5.35
N PHE A 173 -10.01 0.49 -6.44
CA PHE A 173 -8.66 1.02 -6.53
C PHE A 173 -8.62 2.13 -7.56
N SER A 174 -8.23 3.33 -7.13
CA SER A 174 -7.92 4.46 -8.02
C SER A 174 -6.42 4.55 -8.23
N PHE A 175 -6.00 4.69 -9.48
CA PHE A 175 -4.61 4.69 -9.92
C PHE A 175 -4.21 6.07 -10.41
N PHE A 176 -3.05 6.55 -9.96
CA PHE A 176 -2.48 7.84 -10.30
C PHE A 176 -1.04 7.65 -10.80
N ILE A 177 -0.60 8.38 -11.83
CA ILE A 177 0.74 8.24 -12.41
C ILE A 177 1.42 9.61 -12.55
N ASN A 178 2.65 9.73 -12.07
CA ASN A 178 3.48 10.92 -12.24
C ASN A 178 4.20 10.92 -13.59
N ARG A 179 3.56 11.44 -14.65
CA ARG A 179 4.14 11.47 -16.01
C ARG A 179 5.17 12.57 -16.21
#